data_AF-A0A0S7EIQ5-F1
#
_entry.id   AF-A0A0S7EIQ5-F1
#
_cell.length_a   1.000
_cell.length_b   1.000
_cell.length_c   1.000
_cell.angle_alpha   90.00
_cell.angle_beta   90.00
_cell.angle_gamma   90.00
#
_symmetry.space_group_name_H-M   'P 1'
#
loop_
_entity.id
_entity.type
_entity.pdbx_description
1 polymer ?
#
loop_
_entity_poly.entity_id
_entity_poly.type
_entity_poly.pdbx_seq_one_letter_code
_entity_poly.pdbx_strand_id
1 'polypeptide(L)'
;LSENVFIDERRPVLLCDGKLCLRAIQDLFNLTAVEMMYGPLWIVLVADADGFVPLTFKPKDELTVRNGKRKSTLRTPGSPENSCPSSPALSQSPATTAEASV
;
A
#
# COMPACT_ATOMS: atom_id res chain seq x y z
N LEU A 1 -6.42 24.30 2.18
CA LEU A 1 -5.72 23.20 2.85
C LEU A 1 -5.16 22.30 1.77
N SER A 2 -3.91 21.86 1.90
CA SER A 2 -3.22 21.14 0.83
C SER A 2 -3.75 19.72 0.65
N GLU A 3 -3.69 19.23 -0.58
CA GLU A 3 -3.90 17.81 -0.91
C GLU A 3 -2.87 16.94 -0.14
N ASN A 4 -3.29 15.75 0.29
CA ASN A 4 -2.48 14.79 1.07
C ASN A 4 -2.09 15.19 2.51
N VAL A 5 -2.97 15.87 3.25
CA VAL A 5 -2.95 15.76 4.73
C VAL A 5 -3.44 14.36 5.12
N PHE A 6 -2.51 13.45 5.40
CA PHE A 6 -2.82 12.18 6.04
C PHE A 6 -3.26 12.42 7.48
N ILE A 7 -4.54 12.27 7.76
CA ILE A 7 -5.05 12.22 9.14
C ILE A 7 -4.69 10.84 9.69
N ASP A 8 -3.83 10.78 10.70
CA ASP A 8 -3.50 9.55 11.41
C ASP A 8 -4.70 9.12 12.27
N GLU A 9 -5.57 8.30 11.70
CA GLU A 9 -6.87 7.92 12.28
C GLU A 9 -6.70 6.95 13.46
N ARG A 10 -6.35 7.49 14.62
CA ARG A 10 -6.13 6.74 15.86
C ARG A 10 -7.46 6.39 16.54
N ARG A 11 -7.72 5.10 16.73
CA ARG A 11 -8.90 4.58 17.42
C ARG A 11 -8.49 3.71 18.62
N PRO A 12 -8.79 4.10 19.88
CA PRO A 12 -8.46 3.29 21.04
C PRO A 12 -9.37 2.04 21.11
N VAL A 13 -8.80 0.94 21.58
CA VAL A 13 -9.49 -0.35 21.75
C VAL A 13 -9.16 -0.94 23.12
N LEU A 14 -10.06 -1.77 23.66
CA LEU A 14 -9.82 -2.54 24.87
C LEU A 14 -9.18 -3.89 24.53
N LEU A 15 -8.35 -4.40 25.44
CA LEU A 15 -7.72 -5.71 25.36
C LEU A 15 -8.37 -6.67 26.35
N CYS A 16 -8.55 -7.93 25.97
CA CYS A 16 -9.00 -9.00 26.86
C CYS A 16 -7.76 -9.79 27.31
N ASP A 17 -7.32 -9.60 28.55
CA ASP A 17 -6.09 -10.19 29.10
C ASP A 17 -4.84 -9.99 28.21
N GLY A 18 -4.75 -8.79 27.61
CA GLY A 18 -3.69 -8.42 26.66
C GLY A 18 -3.94 -8.89 25.21
N LYS A 19 -4.89 -9.80 24.95
CA LYS A 19 -5.30 -10.15 23.58
C LYS A 19 -6.13 -9.04 22.94
N LEU A 20 -6.03 -8.91 21.62
CA LEU A 20 -6.83 -8.00 20.80
C LEU A 20 -7.82 -8.78 19.92
N CYS A 21 -9.11 -8.44 19.95
CA CYS A 21 -10.11 -9.07 19.08
C CYS A 21 -9.89 -8.62 17.62
N LEU A 22 -9.63 -9.55 16.70
CA LEU A 22 -9.36 -9.20 15.29
C LEU A 22 -10.56 -8.51 14.65
N ARG A 23 -11.77 -8.98 14.98
CA ARG A 23 -13.02 -8.43 14.46
C ARG A 23 -13.23 -6.97 14.84
N ALA A 24 -12.79 -6.55 16.04
CA ALA A 24 -12.86 -5.15 16.42
C ALA A 24 -12.02 -4.26 15.48
N ILE A 25 -10.80 -4.67 15.12
CA ILE A 25 -9.96 -3.92 14.16
C ILE A 25 -10.61 -3.89 12.77
N GLN A 26 -11.15 -5.03 12.33
CA GLN A 26 -11.85 -5.15 11.04
C GLN A 26 -13.05 -4.19 10.96
N ASP A 27 -13.92 -4.22 11.96
CA ASP A 27 -15.14 -3.41 12.00
C ASP A 27 -14.84 -1.91 12.22
N LEU A 28 -13.87 -1.54 13.09
CA LEU A 28 -13.52 -0.12 13.36
C LEU A 28 -12.87 0.61 12.17
N PHE A 29 -12.16 -0.11 11.29
CA PHE A 29 -11.46 0.46 10.13
C PHE A 29 -12.05 0.01 8.78
N ASN A 30 -13.20 -0.68 8.79
CA ASN A 30 -13.83 -1.29 7.61
C ASN A 30 -12.86 -2.16 6.78
N LEU A 31 -11.97 -2.88 7.47
CA LEU A 31 -10.97 -3.77 6.90
C LEU A 31 -11.48 -5.22 6.91
N THR A 32 -11.14 -5.99 5.87
CA THR A 32 -11.55 -7.40 5.76
C THR A 32 -10.38 -8.37 5.84
N ALA A 33 -9.20 -7.96 5.35
CA ALA A 33 -7.92 -8.51 5.78
C ALA A 33 -7.11 -7.38 6.41
N VAL A 34 -6.49 -7.62 7.55
CA VAL A 34 -5.67 -6.64 8.27
C VAL A 34 -4.22 -7.10 8.23
N GLU A 35 -3.33 -6.23 7.77
CA GLU A 35 -1.88 -6.39 7.98
C GLU A 35 -1.43 -5.39 9.06
N MET A 36 -0.61 -5.81 10.02
CA MET A 36 0.07 -4.90 10.96
C MET A 36 1.57 -4.80 10.65
N MET A 37 2.18 -3.66 10.97
CA MET A 37 3.62 -3.48 10.90
C MET A 37 4.32 -4.25 12.04
N TYR A 38 5.33 -5.04 11.70
CA TYR A 38 6.16 -5.80 12.64
C TYR A 38 7.63 -5.71 12.23
N GLY A 39 8.36 -4.76 12.83
CA GLY A 39 9.68 -4.36 12.36
C GLY A 39 9.61 -3.88 10.89
N PRO A 40 10.45 -4.41 9.98
CA PRO A 40 10.39 -4.07 8.56
C PRO A 40 9.29 -4.81 7.78
N LEU A 41 8.57 -5.74 8.42
CA LEU A 41 7.58 -6.59 7.78
C LEU A 41 6.15 -6.07 7.98
N TRP A 42 5.26 -6.50 7.09
CA TRP A 42 3.82 -6.41 7.28
C TRP A 42 3.26 -7.82 7.40
N ILE A 43 2.73 -8.17 8.57
CA ILE A 43 2.20 -9.50 8.86
C ILE A 43 0.67 -9.48 8.84
N VAL A 44 0.06 -10.50 8.22
CA VAL A 44 -1.40 -10.65 8.21
C VAL A 44 -1.85 -11.06 9.60
N LEU A 45 -2.80 -10.32 10.18
CA LEU A 45 -3.45 -10.72 11.42
C LEU A 45 -4.48 -11.81 11.16
N VAL A 46 -4.42 -12.85 11.98
CA VAL A 46 -5.35 -13.99 12.01
C VAL A 46 -5.97 -14.11 13.39
N ALA A 47 -7.09 -14.82 13.51
CA ALA A 47 -7.73 -15.13 14.77
C ALA A 47 -7.36 -16.54 15.26
N ASP A 48 -7.32 -16.71 16.58
CA ASP A 48 -7.41 -17.99 17.27
C ASP A 48 -8.88 -18.49 17.30
N ALA A 49 -9.13 -19.62 17.97
CA ALA A 49 -10.45 -20.23 18.06
C ALA A 49 -11.50 -19.33 18.75
N ASP A 50 -11.06 -18.37 19.57
CA ASP A 50 -11.90 -17.46 20.34
C ASP A 50 -12.13 -16.11 19.62
N GLY A 51 -11.53 -15.89 18.44
CA GLY A 51 -11.64 -14.66 17.66
C GLY A 51 -10.56 -13.60 17.96
N PHE A 52 -9.55 -13.94 18.76
CA PHE A 52 -8.47 -13.02 19.14
C PHE A 52 -7.22 -13.20 18.30
N VAL A 53 -6.45 -12.13 18.12
CA VAL A 53 -5.10 -12.22 17.56
C VAL A 53 -4.23 -13.06 18.52
N PRO A 54 -3.46 -14.06 18.04
CA PRO A 54 -2.59 -14.90 18.86
C PRO A 54 -1.28 -14.17 19.25
N LEU A 55 -1.41 -12.94 19.72
CA LEU A 55 -0.35 -12.05 20.22
C LEU A 55 -0.89 -11.31 21.46
N THR A 56 0.00 -11.01 22.41
CA THR A 56 -0.32 -10.19 23.56
C THR A 56 0.27 -8.78 23.42
N PHE A 57 -0.57 -7.79 23.71
CA PHE A 57 -0.27 -6.37 23.64
C PHE A 57 -0.34 -5.76 25.04
N LYS A 58 0.41 -4.69 25.28
CA LYS A 58 0.39 -3.93 26.52
C LYS A 58 -0.55 -2.73 26.41
N PRO A 59 -1.12 -2.24 27.53
CA PRO A 59 -1.84 -0.98 27.52
C PRO A 59 -0.96 0.16 26.98
N LYS A 60 -1.49 0.91 26.00
CA LYS A 60 -0.82 1.99 25.25
C LYS A 60 0.19 1.56 24.17
N ASP A 61 0.26 0.29 23.80
CA ASP A 61 0.93 -0.09 22.54
C ASP A 61 0.18 0.51 21.33
N GLU A 62 0.92 1.07 20.36
CA GLU A 62 0.36 1.61 19.13
C GLU A 62 0.56 0.65 17.95
N LEU A 63 -0.52 0.30 17.24
CA LEU A 63 -0.48 -0.56 16.05
C LEU A 63 -0.72 0.25 14.77
N THR A 64 0.27 0.30 13.89
CA THR A 64 0.05 0.72 12.50
C THR A 64 -0.53 -0.46 11.72
N VAL A 65 -1.77 -0.32 11.24
CA VAL A 65 -2.50 -1.32 10.45
C VAL A 65 -2.78 -0.84 9.04
N ARG A 66 -2.95 -1.77 8.10
CA ARG A 66 -3.39 -1.48 6.73
C ARG A 66 -4.28 -2.59 6.16
N ASN A 67 -4.92 -2.30 5.03
CA ASN A 67 -5.71 -3.27 4.29
C ASN A 67 -4.82 -4.35 3.64
N GLY A 68 -4.93 -5.59 4.13
CA GLY A 68 -4.24 -6.75 3.59
C GLY A 68 -4.83 -7.29 2.27
N LYS A 69 -5.98 -6.77 1.81
CA LYS A 69 -6.52 -7.11 0.47
C LYS A 69 -5.64 -6.52 -0.62
N ARG A 70 -4.66 -7.29 -1.06
CA ARG A 70 -3.96 -7.08 -2.32
C ARG A 70 -4.98 -7.04 -3.45
N LYS A 71 -5.16 -5.86 -4.06
CA LYS A 71 -5.84 -5.75 -5.35
C LYS A 71 -5.01 -6.54 -6.36
N SER A 72 -5.45 -7.77 -6.66
CA SER A 72 -4.77 -8.61 -7.64
C SER A 72 -4.96 -7.97 -9.00
N THR A 73 -3.90 -7.32 -9.52
CA THR A 73 -3.77 -7.05 -10.94
C THR A 73 -3.52 -8.39 -11.63
N LEU A 74 -4.59 -9.18 -11.77
CA LEU A 74 -4.66 -10.25 -12.74
C LEU A 74 -4.42 -9.62 -14.11
N ARG A 75 -3.17 -9.63 -14.59
CA ARG A 75 -2.91 -9.50 -16.02
C ARG A 75 -3.58 -10.70 -16.65
N THR A 76 -4.68 -10.47 -17.37
CA THR A 76 -5.37 -11.50 -18.15
C THR A 76 -4.34 -12.23 -19.01
N PRO A 77 -4.16 -13.55 -18.85
CA PRO A 77 -3.28 -14.33 -19.71
C PRO A 77 -3.84 -14.26 -21.15
N GLY A 78 -3.21 -13.46 -22.02
CA GLY A 78 -3.70 -13.20 -23.37
C GLY A 78 -3.71 -11.73 -23.84
N SER A 79 -3.32 -10.75 -23.02
CA SER A 79 -3.02 -9.41 -23.56
C SER A 79 -1.73 -9.44 -24.38
N PRO A 80 -1.74 -9.13 -25.69
CA PRO A 80 -0.52 -9.10 -26.50
C PRO A 80 0.41 -7.97 -26.06
N GLU A 81 1.70 -8.17 -26.22
CA GLU A 81 2.72 -7.16 -25.95
C GLU A 81 2.76 -6.14 -27.10
N ASN A 82 2.33 -4.90 -26.83
CA ASN A 82 2.73 -3.76 -27.65
C ASN A 82 2.49 -2.41 -26.96
N SER A 83 3.54 -1.86 -26.36
CA SER A 83 3.79 -0.42 -26.21
C SER A 83 5.20 -0.24 -25.63
N CYS A 84 6.18 -0.07 -26.51
CA CYS A 84 7.54 0.28 -26.09
C CYS A 84 7.51 1.64 -25.34
N PRO A 85 8.25 1.80 -24.24
CA PRO A 85 8.62 3.13 -23.78
C PRO A 85 9.62 3.70 -24.79
N SER A 86 9.12 4.44 -25.78
CA SER A 86 9.96 5.07 -26.81
C SER A 86 10.92 6.07 -26.18
N SER A 87 12.17 5.67 -26.01
CA SER A 87 13.26 6.57 -25.64
C SER A 87 13.30 7.77 -26.60
N PRO A 88 13.42 9.02 -26.12
CA PRO A 88 13.54 10.17 -26.99
C PRO A 88 14.85 10.06 -27.79
N ALA A 89 14.73 9.92 -29.11
CA ALA A 89 15.89 9.83 -30.00
C ALA A 89 16.64 11.16 -30.08
N LEU A 90 17.96 11.09 -30.20
CA LEU A 90 18.83 12.25 -30.41
C LEU A 90 18.44 12.98 -31.71
N SER A 91 18.07 14.26 -31.59
CA SER A 91 17.75 15.10 -32.75
C SER A 91 19.01 15.49 -33.52
N GLN A 92 19.40 14.66 -34.48
CA GLN A 92 20.39 15.01 -35.50
C GLN A 92 19.70 15.63 -36.72
N SER A 93 19.69 16.96 -36.79
CA SER A 93 19.30 17.68 -38.02
C SER A 93 20.48 17.73 -38.99
N PRO A 94 20.34 17.24 -40.24
CA PRO A 94 21.40 17.34 -41.24
C PRO A 94 21.52 18.78 -41.77
N ALA A 95 22.75 19.18 -42.13
CA ALA A 95 23.03 20.48 -42.74
C ALA A 95 23.16 20.37 -44.27
N THR A 96 22.92 21.47 -45.00
CA THR A 96 23.81 21.92 -46.10
C THR A 96 23.51 23.38 -46.50
N THR A 97 24.55 24.08 -46.97
CA THR A 97 24.62 25.21 -47.96
C THR A 97 23.34 25.94 -48.41
N ALA A 98 23.28 27.26 -48.66
CA ALA A 98 24.19 28.43 -48.52
C ALA A 98 23.35 29.72 -48.90
N GLU A 99 23.81 30.95 -49.24
CA GLU A 99 25.12 31.59 -49.42
C GLU A 99 25.00 33.15 -49.42
N ALA A 100 26.14 33.86 -49.47
CA ALA A 100 26.41 35.21 -50.05
C ALA A 100 25.61 36.49 -49.65
N SER A 101 26.39 37.49 -49.18
CA SER A 101 26.26 38.95 -49.39
C SER A 101 25.10 39.72 -48.72
N VAL A 102 25.25 41.01 -48.39
CA VAL A 102 26.38 41.97 -48.55
C VAL A 102 26.94 42.38 -47.19
#